data_AF-A0A081R2C1-F1
#
_entry.id   AF-A0A081R2C1-F1
#
_cell.length_a   1.000
_cell.length_b   1.000
_cell.length_c   1.000
_cell.angle_alpha   90.00
_cell.angle_beta   90.00
_cell.angle_gamma   90.00
#
_symmetry.space_group_name_H-M   'P 1'
#
loop_
_entity.id
_entity.type
_entity.pdbx_description
1 polymer ?
#
loop_
_entity_poly.entity_id
_entity_poly.type
_entity_poly.pdbx_seq_one_letter_code
_entity_poly.pdbx_strand_id
1 'polypeptide(L)'
;MKRIDPERIKSIKASINASTNEIPDDIRSLIDAPVTGNFEDCVKRTKATMESLVTTVDSLDQYLDSVADAFAATEAALAAAIDGGIYIKAPESRAERRERYIQGGKNSQERHNRRKMVEIAESQYSDFP
;
A
#
# COMPACT_ATOMS: atom_id res chain seq x y z
N MET A 1 -0.76 -9.88 5.14
CA MET A 1 -0.74 -10.25 6.58
C MET A 1 0.61 -9.92 7.18
N LYS A 2 0.66 -9.29 8.36
CA LYS A 2 1.92 -8.97 9.05
C LYS A 2 2.65 -10.27 9.43
N ARG A 3 3.99 -10.26 9.31
CA ARG A 3 4.86 -11.42 9.66
C ARG A 3 5.41 -11.30 11.08
N ILE A 4 4.54 -10.98 12.03
CA ILE A 4 4.88 -10.89 13.45
C ILE A 4 4.15 -12.01 14.17
N ASP A 5 4.90 -12.78 14.93
CA ASP A 5 4.36 -13.88 15.73
C ASP A 5 3.51 -13.31 16.89
N PRO A 6 2.20 -13.61 16.94
CA PRO A 6 1.33 -13.15 18.02
C PRO A 6 1.81 -13.57 19.41
N GLU A 7 2.47 -14.74 19.54
CA GLU A 7 2.99 -15.20 20.82
C GLU A 7 4.17 -14.37 21.29
N ARG A 8 4.97 -13.81 20.37
CA ARG A 8 6.04 -12.87 20.74
C ARG A 8 5.47 -11.58 21.30
N ILE A 9 4.38 -11.06 20.74
CA ILE A 9 3.72 -9.85 21.25
C ILE A 9 3.14 -10.12 22.65
N LYS A 10 2.45 -11.24 22.83
CA LYS A 10 1.95 -11.67 24.15
C LYS A 10 3.08 -11.79 25.17
N SER A 11 4.19 -12.43 24.79
CA SER A 11 5.36 -12.58 25.65
C SER A 11 5.98 -11.23 26.04
N ILE A 12 6.06 -10.27 25.13
CA ILE A 12 6.57 -8.92 25.43
C ILE A 12 5.66 -8.22 26.43
N LYS A 13 4.34 -8.23 26.20
CA LYS A 13 3.36 -7.64 27.13
C LYS A 13 3.43 -8.29 28.50
N ALA A 14 3.51 -9.62 28.55
CA ALA A 14 3.64 -10.37 29.80
C ALA A 14 4.92 -9.97 30.55
N SER A 15 6.05 -9.83 29.85
CA SER A 15 7.31 -9.39 30.46
C SER A 15 7.22 -7.98 31.03
N ILE A 16 6.64 -7.03 30.29
CA ILE A 16 6.48 -5.64 30.77
C ILE A 16 5.56 -5.62 32.00
N ASN A 17 4.44 -6.34 31.96
CA ASN A 17 3.51 -6.44 33.09
C ASN A 17 4.19 -7.08 34.32
N ALA A 18 4.96 -8.15 34.12
CA ALA A 18 5.70 -8.78 35.22
C ALA A 18 6.67 -7.77 35.87
N SER A 19 7.48 -7.08 35.08
CA SER A 19 8.38 -6.04 35.59
C SER A 19 7.65 -4.86 36.25
N THR A 20 6.46 -4.51 35.74
CA THR A 20 5.62 -3.45 36.34
C THR A 20 5.07 -3.86 37.70
N ASN A 21 4.69 -5.13 37.85
CA ASN A 21 4.15 -5.68 39.09
C ASN A 21 5.23 -5.87 40.17
N GLU A 22 6.50 -5.99 39.78
CA GLU A 22 7.63 -5.97 40.73
C GLU A 22 7.88 -4.56 41.32
N ILE A 23 7.33 -3.50 40.71
CA ILE A 23 7.43 -2.15 41.25
C ILE A 23 6.45 -2.01 42.44
N PRO A 24 6.95 -1.74 43.66
CA PRO A 24 6.12 -1.65 44.86
C PRO A 24 5.16 -0.45 44.81
N ASP A 25 3.95 -0.63 45.34
CA ASP A 25 2.94 0.42 45.44
C ASP A 25 3.22 1.42 46.57
N ASP A 26 3.91 0.98 47.63
CA ASP A 26 4.34 1.81 48.75
C ASP A 26 5.81 1.55 49.08
N ILE A 27 6.57 2.64 49.09
CA ILE A 27 8.01 2.66 49.39
C ILE A 27 8.33 3.40 50.70
N ARG A 28 7.32 3.90 51.40
CA ARG A 28 7.50 4.53 52.73
C ARG A 28 7.97 3.53 53.77
N SER A 29 7.64 2.25 53.60
CA SER A 29 8.15 1.15 54.42
C SER A 29 9.62 0.80 54.14
N LEU A 30 10.19 1.27 53.01
CA LEU A 30 11.55 0.94 52.57
C LEU A 30 12.58 2.02 52.95
N ILE A 31 12.18 3.28 52.97
CA ILE A 31 13.07 4.41 53.30
C ILE A 31 12.32 5.40 54.19
N ASP A 32 12.80 5.58 55.42
CA ASP A 32 12.32 6.61 56.34
C ASP A 32 13.29 7.81 56.33
N ALA A 33 13.12 8.68 55.33
CA ALA A 33 13.98 9.85 55.14
C ALA A 33 13.21 11.00 54.44
N PRO A 34 13.68 12.26 54.52
CA PRO A 34 13.04 13.40 53.84
C PRO A 34 12.91 13.24 52.32
N VAL A 35 13.77 12.41 51.71
CA VAL A 35 13.77 12.11 50.27
C VAL A 35 12.67 11.16 49.83
N THR A 36 11.97 10.51 50.77
CA THR A 36 10.96 9.47 50.50
C THR A 36 9.84 9.97 49.60
N GLY A 37 9.42 11.25 49.70
CA GLY A 37 8.41 11.82 48.82
C GLY A 37 8.83 11.88 47.34
N ASN A 38 10.03 12.38 47.06
CA ASN A 38 10.55 12.44 45.68
C ASN A 38 10.78 11.04 45.09
N PHE A 39 11.20 10.10 45.92
CA PHE A 39 11.37 8.72 45.52
C PHE A 39 10.01 8.05 45.21
N GLU A 40 8.97 8.33 46.01
CA GLU A 40 7.60 7.88 45.79
C GLU A 40 7.05 8.34 44.44
N ASP A 41 7.23 9.62 44.12
CA ASP A 41 6.84 10.17 42.83
C ASP A 41 7.61 9.54 41.66
N CYS A 42 8.91 9.29 41.83
CA CYS A 42 9.74 8.64 40.82
C CYS A 42 9.25 7.21 40.52
N VAL A 43 8.96 6.42 41.56
CA VAL A 43 8.45 5.06 41.43
C VAL A 43 7.08 5.04 40.75
N LYS A 44 6.16 5.91 41.16
CA LYS A 44 4.84 6.04 40.52
C LYS A 44 4.94 6.39 39.04
N ARG A 45 5.80 7.36 38.68
CA ARG A 45 6.03 7.74 37.27
C ARG A 45 6.66 6.61 36.47
N THR A 46 7.58 5.86 37.07
CA THR A 46 8.19 4.69 36.44
C THR A 46 7.14 3.63 36.14
N LYS A 47 6.29 3.30 37.12
CA LYS A 47 5.17 2.36 36.97
C LYS A 47 4.21 2.79 35.85
N ALA A 48 3.74 4.03 35.87
CA ALA A 48 2.86 4.57 34.84
C ALA A 48 3.49 4.56 33.43
N THR A 49 4.81 4.78 33.35
CA THR A 49 5.56 4.69 32.08
C THR A 49 5.58 3.25 31.57
N MET A 50 5.83 2.28 32.45
CA MET A 50 5.82 0.86 32.09
C MET A 50 4.44 0.39 31.62
N GLU A 51 3.36 0.82 32.27
CA GLU A 51 1.98 0.56 31.82
C GLU A 51 1.72 1.18 30.44
N SER A 52 2.23 2.39 30.20
CA SER A 52 2.12 3.07 28.89
C SER A 52 2.88 2.33 27.77
N LEU A 53 3.98 1.63 28.09
CA LEU A 53 4.69 0.81 27.12
C LEU A 53 3.84 -0.37 26.62
N VAL A 54 3.00 -0.97 27.47
CA VAL A 54 2.07 -2.04 27.06
C VAL A 54 1.08 -1.51 26.02
N THR A 55 0.49 -0.35 26.27
CA THR A 55 -0.41 0.33 25.33
C THR A 55 0.29 0.69 24.02
N THR A 56 1.56 1.09 24.09
CA THR A 56 2.38 1.38 22.92
C THR A 56 2.61 0.13 22.07
N VAL A 57 2.88 -1.02 22.70
CA VAL A 57 3.01 -2.32 22.00
C VAL A 57 1.72 -2.67 21.26
N ASP A 58 0.55 -2.50 21.90
CA ASP A 58 -0.75 -2.75 21.26
C ASP A 58 -1.01 -1.81 20.07
N SER A 59 -0.63 -0.54 20.21
CA SER A 59 -0.81 0.46 19.16
C SER A 59 0.09 0.18 17.95
N LEU A 60 1.34 -0.23 18.20
CA LEU A 60 2.26 -0.65 17.16
C LEU A 60 1.76 -1.92 16.45
N ASP A 61 1.18 -2.85 17.19
CA ASP A 61 0.64 -4.08 16.62
C ASP A 61 -0.49 -3.82 15.61
N GLN A 62 -1.42 -2.94 15.97
CA GLN A 62 -2.53 -2.51 15.10
C GLN A 62 -2.04 -1.70 13.89
N TYR A 63 -1.04 -0.84 14.10
CA TYR A 63 -0.44 -0.08 13.02
C TYR A 63 0.17 -1.02 11.96
N LEU A 64 0.86 -2.08 12.40
CA LEU A 64 1.50 -3.04 11.50
C LEU A 64 0.49 -3.92 10.76
N ASP A 65 -0.69 -4.19 11.34
CA ASP A 65 -1.80 -4.78 10.58
C ASP A 65 -2.26 -3.85 9.45
N SER A 66 -2.48 -2.58 9.77
CA SER A 66 -2.93 -1.58 8.79
C SER A 66 -1.94 -1.42 7.64
N VAL A 67 -0.63 -1.44 7.95
CA VAL A 67 0.43 -1.44 6.93
C VAL A 67 0.35 -2.70 6.07
N ALA A 68 0.19 -3.88 6.66
CA ALA A 68 0.11 -5.13 5.91
C ALA A 68 -1.10 -5.17 4.97
N ASP A 69 -2.23 -4.61 5.38
CA ASP A 69 -3.43 -4.51 4.55
C ASP A 69 -3.24 -3.54 3.38
N ALA A 70 -2.57 -2.41 3.62
CA ALA A 70 -2.24 -1.45 2.56
C ALA A 70 -1.30 -2.06 1.50
N PHE A 71 -0.30 -2.86 1.92
CA PHE A 71 0.56 -3.60 0.99
C PHE A 71 -0.23 -4.62 0.17
N ALA A 72 -1.12 -5.39 0.81
CA ALA A 72 -1.95 -6.37 0.12
C ALA A 72 -2.89 -5.71 -0.91
N ALA A 73 -3.48 -4.56 -0.56
CA ALA A 73 -4.32 -3.79 -1.48
C ALA A 73 -3.51 -3.28 -2.69
N THR A 74 -2.29 -2.81 -2.46
CA THR A 74 -1.39 -2.34 -3.51
C THR A 74 -0.97 -3.49 -4.43
N GLU A 75 -0.64 -4.64 -3.87
CA GLU A 75 -0.32 -5.86 -4.62
C GLU A 75 -1.49 -6.32 -5.50
N ALA A 76 -2.70 -6.35 -4.95
CA ALA A 76 -3.91 -6.68 -5.71
C ALA A 76 -4.17 -5.69 -6.85
N ALA A 77 -3.97 -4.39 -6.61
CA ALA A 77 -4.10 -3.36 -7.65
C ALA A 77 -3.05 -3.53 -8.76
N LEU A 78 -1.81 -3.85 -8.40
CA LEU A 78 -0.74 -4.13 -9.37
C LEU A 78 -1.03 -5.39 -10.19
N ALA A 79 -1.46 -6.47 -9.53
CA ALA A 79 -1.86 -7.71 -10.22
C ALA A 79 -3.00 -7.44 -11.20
N ALA A 80 -4.03 -6.71 -10.78
CA ALA A 80 -5.14 -6.31 -11.65
C ALA A 80 -4.69 -5.42 -12.82
N ALA A 81 -3.72 -4.53 -12.61
CA ALA A 81 -3.17 -3.68 -13.68
C ALA A 81 -2.36 -4.49 -14.71
N ILE A 82 -1.66 -5.55 -14.27
CA ILE A 82 -0.95 -6.47 -15.16
C ILE A 82 -1.93 -7.36 -15.91
N ASP A 83 -2.87 -8.00 -15.20
CA ASP A 83 -3.87 -8.93 -15.77
C ASP A 83 -4.86 -8.20 -16.69
N GLY A 84 -5.20 -6.95 -16.38
CA GLY A 84 -6.01 -6.09 -17.24
C GLY A 84 -5.37 -5.81 -18.60
N GLY A 85 -4.11 -6.21 -18.77
CA GLY A 85 -3.33 -6.02 -19.99
C GLY A 85 -2.95 -4.56 -20.16
N ILE A 86 -1.68 -4.30 -20.47
CA ILE A 86 -1.37 -3.13 -21.29
C ILE A 86 -2.29 -3.29 -22.51
N TYR A 87 -3.23 -2.37 -22.74
CA TYR A 87 -3.99 -2.32 -23.98
C TYR A 87 -3.01 -2.06 -25.13
N ILE A 88 -2.28 -3.09 -25.53
CA ILE A 88 -1.57 -3.14 -26.79
C ILE A 88 -2.69 -3.38 -27.77
N LYS A 89 -3.35 -2.31 -28.20
CA LYS A 89 -4.10 -2.35 -29.44
C LYS A 89 -3.15 -2.96 -30.46
N ALA A 90 -3.47 -4.17 -30.94
CA ALA A 90 -2.65 -4.82 -31.94
C ALA A 90 -2.36 -3.80 -33.06
N PRO A 91 -1.12 -3.68 -33.54
CA PRO A 91 -0.80 -2.71 -34.57
C PRO A 91 -1.78 -2.89 -35.73
N GLU A 92 -2.58 -1.87 -36.00
CA GLU A 92 -3.59 -1.95 -37.05
C GLU A 92 -2.90 -2.30 -38.37
N SER A 93 -3.40 -3.33 -39.04
CA SER A 93 -2.90 -3.69 -40.35
C SER A 93 -3.07 -2.52 -41.31
N ARG A 94 -2.23 -2.47 -42.35
CA ARG A 94 -2.34 -1.46 -43.39
C ARG A 94 -3.76 -1.46 -44.01
N ALA A 95 -4.42 -2.61 -44.12
CA ALA A 95 -5.78 -2.73 -44.62
C ALA A 95 -6.82 -2.10 -43.68
N GLU A 96 -6.76 -2.39 -42.38
CA GLU A 96 -7.70 -1.85 -41.39
C GLU A 96 -7.59 -0.32 -41.26
N ARG A 97 -6.37 0.21 -41.30
CA ARG A 97 -6.14 1.66 -41.31
C ARG A 97 -6.78 2.36 -42.51
N ARG A 98 -6.69 1.73 -43.69
CA ARG A 98 -7.29 2.24 -44.93
C ARG A 98 -8.81 2.28 -44.82
N GLU A 99 -9.40 1.19 -44.39
CA GLU A 99 -10.85 1.09 -44.25
C GLU A 99 -11.38 2.08 -43.21
N ARG A 100 -10.69 2.24 -42.06
CA ARG A 100 -11.02 3.27 -41.06
C ARG A 100 -10.98 4.68 -41.64
N TYR A 101 -9.92 5.00 -42.39
CA TYR A 101 -9.78 6.32 -43.04
C TYR A 101 -10.93 6.60 -44.02
N ILE A 102 -11.29 5.60 -44.84
CA ILE A 102 -12.40 5.68 -45.80
C ILE A 102 -13.72 5.86 -45.07
N GLN A 103 -14.01 5.03 -44.06
CA GLN A 103 -15.27 5.06 -43.30
C GLN A 103 -15.47 6.35 -42.49
N GLY A 104 -14.38 7.04 -42.15
CA GLY A 104 -14.42 8.34 -41.47
C GLY A 104 -14.99 9.50 -42.30
N GLY A 105 -15.36 9.29 -43.57
CA GLY A 105 -16.09 10.27 -44.36
C GLY A 105 -17.54 10.41 -43.89
N LYS A 106 -18.02 11.65 -43.72
CA LYS A 106 -19.35 11.97 -43.18
C LYS A 106 -20.49 11.67 -44.16
N ASN A 107 -20.19 11.63 -45.47
CA ASN A 107 -21.15 11.34 -46.53
C ASN A 107 -20.54 10.46 -47.64
N SER A 108 -21.38 10.00 -48.59
CA SER A 108 -20.96 9.10 -49.68
C SER A 108 -19.89 9.70 -50.58
N GLN A 109 -19.98 11.00 -50.89
CA GLN A 109 -19.02 11.70 -51.73
C GLN A 109 -17.64 11.81 -51.04
N GLU A 110 -17.61 12.09 -49.75
CA GLU A 110 -16.38 12.17 -48.96
C GLU A 110 -15.71 10.80 -48.82
N ARG A 111 -16.49 9.73 -48.59
CA ARG A 111 -15.97 8.36 -48.58
C ARG A 111 -15.41 7.96 -49.94
N HIS A 112 -16.05 8.36 -51.03
CA HIS A 112 -15.57 8.11 -52.39
C HIS A 112 -14.24 8.83 -52.68
N ASN A 113 -14.13 10.10 -52.31
CA ASN A 113 -12.89 10.87 -52.47
C ASN A 113 -11.74 10.28 -51.66
N ARG A 114 -12.02 9.84 -50.43
CA ARG A 114 -11.04 9.18 -49.56
C ARG A 114 -10.56 7.84 -50.12
N ARG A 115 -11.44 7.04 -50.75
CA ARG A 115 -11.04 5.81 -51.47
C ARG A 115 -10.05 6.10 -52.58
N LYS A 116 -10.33 7.11 -53.42
CA LYS A 116 -9.41 7.50 -54.50
C LYS A 116 -8.04 7.94 -53.99
N MET A 117 -8.00 8.66 -52.86
CA MET A 117 -6.73 9.06 -52.25
C MET A 117 -5.91 7.85 -51.77
N VAL A 118 -6.57 6.83 -51.22
CA VAL A 118 -5.92 5.57 -50.84
C VAL A 118 -5.38 4.84 -52.07
N GLU A 119 -6.16 4.73 -53.14
CA GLU A 119 -5.74 4.11 -54.41
C GLU A 119 -4.51 4.82 -55.03
N ILE A 120 -4.52 6.15 -55.07
CA ILE A 120 -3.38 6.95 -55.57
C ILE A 120 -2.14 6.72 -54.71
N ALA A 121 -2.28 6.78 -53.39
CA ALA A 121 -1.17 6.56 -52.48
C ALA A 121 -0.58 5.14 -52.62
N GLU A 122 -1.41 4.13 -52.92
CA GLU A 122 -0.93 2.77 -53.16
C GLU A 122 -0.23 2.62 -54.50
N SER A 123 -0.72 3.27 -55.55
CA SER A 123 -0.07 3.26 -56.86
C SER A 123 1.29 3.95 -56.88
N GLN A 124 1.59 4.82 -55.91
CA GLN A 124 2.90 5.47 -55.79
C GLN A 124 3.99 4.56 -55.22
N TYR A 125 3.60 3.45 -54.58
CA TYR A 125 4.54 2.48 -53.99
C TYR A 125 4.49 1.13 -54.73
N SER A 126 3.91 1.05 -55.93
CA SER A 126 3.93 -0.17 -56.76
C SER A 126 5.34 -0.52 -57.28
N ASP A 127 6.25 0.44 -57.25
CA ASP A 127 7.56 0.36 -57.89
C ASP A 127 8.69 -0.07 -56.93
N PHE A 128 8.38 -0.31 -55.65
CA PHE A 128 9.32 -0.81 -54.65
C PHE A 128 8.91 -2.23 -54.19
N PRO A 129 9.78 -3.26 -54.35
CA PRO A 129 9.50 -4.64 -53.94
C PRO A 129 9.42 -4.80 -52.42
#